data_AF-A0AA96I426-F1
#
_entry.id   AF-A0AA96I426-F1
#
_cell.length_a   1.000
_cell.length_b   1.000
_cell.length_c   1.000
_cell.angle_alpha   90.00
_cell.angle_beta   90.00
_cell.angle_gamma   90.00
#
_symmetry.space_group_name_H-M   'P 1'
#
loop_
_entity.id
_entity.type
_entity.pdbx_description
1 polymer ?
#
loop_
_entity_poly.entity_id
_entity_poly.type
_entity_poly.pdbx_seq_one_letter_code
_entity_poly.pdbx_strand_id
1 'polypeptide(L)'
;MNILIRADSSNSIGTGHIMRDLVLAKQYKNENIIFATQDLVGNINHQIIEAGYKIELLKSNDFEELNDLIKRLNIDMIIIDNYDIDYNFEKKLKEDNSSLKIFVLDDTYEKHFCDILLNHNIYADEKKYKNKVPKHCELRCGAKYTLLRDEFLKAKKAKKRVKKKIKQYFWQWVELIIKI
;
A
#
# COMPACT_ATOMS: atom_id res chain seq x y z
N MET A 1 -8.11 14.16 5.46
CA MET A 1 -7.18 14.21 4.34
C MET A 1 -7.84 13.63 3.09
N ASN A 2 -7.54 14.22 1.95
CA ASN A 2 -7.82 13.66 0.64
C ASN A 2 -6.59 12.85 0.20
N ILE A 3 -6.77 11.54 0.03
CA ILE A 3 -5.72 10.62 -0.38
C ILE A 3 -6.03 10.12 -1.78
N LEU A 4 -5.11 10.36 -2.72
CA LEU A 4 -5.18 9.82 -4.06
C LEU A 4 -4.33 8.56 -4.15
N ILE A 5 -4.87 7.45 -4.65
CA ILE A 5 -4.11 6.24 -4.94
C ILE A 5 -3.98 6.11 -6.46
N ARG A 6 -2.75 6.24 -6.97
CA ARG A 6 -2.43 6.12 -8.40
C ARG A 6 -1.89 4.73 -8.68
N ALA A 7 -2.72 3.90 -9.30
CA ALA A 7 -2.39 2.54 -9.69
C ALA A 7 -3.23 2.10 -10.89
N ASP A 8 -2.73 1.15 -11.67
CA ASP A 8 -3.46 0.57 -12.79
C ASP A 8 -3.58 -0.96 -12.65
N SER A 9 -4.58 -1.51 -13.34
CA SER A 9 -4.67 -2.94 -13.59
C SER A 9 -5.09 -3.18 -15.03
N SER A 10 -4.64 -4.29 -15.60
CA SER A 10 -4.99 -4.70 -16.95
C SER A 10 -4.61 -6.17 -17.15
N ASN A 11 -4.92 -6.72 -18.34
CA ASN A 11 -4.44 -8.05 -18.70
C ASN A 11 -2.89 -8.15 -18.74
N SER A 12 -2.19 -7.05 -19.06
CA SER A 12 -0.72 -7.03 -19.15
C SER A 12 -0.05 -6.71 -17.81
N ILE A 13 -0.61 -5.77 -17.03
CA ILE A 13 -0.09 -5.35 -15.73
C ILE A 13 -0.44 -6.39 -14.65
N GLY A 14 -1.57 -7.07 -14.81
CA GLY A 14 -2.20 -7.89 -13.79
C GLY A 14 -3.03 -7.07 -12.80
N THR A 15 -3.45 -7.71 -11.72
CA THR A 15 -4.37 -7.15 -10.71
C THR A 15 -3.68 -6.83 -9.38
N GLY A 16 -2.38 -7.10 -9.28
CA GLY A 16 -1.62 -7.04 -8.03
C GLY A 16 -1.69 -5.69 -7.33
N HIS A 17 -1.48 -4.60 -8.07
CA HIS A 17 -1.50 -3.22 -7.57
C HIS A 17 -2.84 -2.87 -6.92
N ILE A 18 -3.93 -2.96 -7.67
CA ILE A 18 -5.27 -2.67 -7.13
C ILE A 18 -5.60 -3.52 -5.91
N MET A 19 -5.27 -4.82 -5.92
CA MET A 19 -5.57 -5.69 -4.78
C MET A 19 -4.79 -5.34 -3.51
N ARG A 20 -3.51 -4.96 -3.62
CA ARG A 20 -2.69 -4.56 -2.46
C ARG A 20 -3.07 -3.16 -1.98
N ASP A 21 -3.41 -2.27 -2.90
CA ASP A 21 -3.88 -0.93 -2.58
C ASP A 21 -5.24 -0.94 -1.87
N LEU A 22 -6.15 -1.84 -2.23
CA LEU A 22 -7.40 -2.01 -1.48
C LEU A 22 -7.15 -2.44 -0.02
N VAL A 23 -6.10 -3.23 0.24
CA VAL A 23 -5.69 -3.58 1.60
C VAL A 23 -5.08 -2.38 2.32
N LEU A 24 -4.26 -1.60 1.62
CA LEU A 24 -3.65 -0.38 2.17
C LEU A 24 -4.69 0.70 2.47
N ALA A 25 -5.64 0.92 1.57
CA ALA A 25 -6.73 1.89 1.71
C ALA A 25 -7.56 1.65 2.98
N LYS A 26 -7.81 0.38 3.34
CA LYS A 26 -8.50 0.01 4.59
C LYS A 26 -7.80 0.50 5.87
N GLN A 27 -6.52 0.88 5.81
CA GLN A 27 -5.80 1.46 6.94
C GLN A 27 -6.18 2.93 7.19
N TYR A 28 -6.80 3.61 6.22
CA TYR A 28 -7.17 5.03 6.27
C TYR A 28 -8.69 5.24 6.40
N LYS A 29 -9.30 4.64 7.44
CA LYS A 29 -10.76 4.50 7.59
C LYS A 29 -11.56 5.82 7.61
N ASN A 30 -10.94 6.91 8.06
CA ASN A 30 -11.60 8.21 8.24
C ASN A 30 -11.18 9.23 7.17
N GLU A 31 -10.39 8.81 6.18
CA GLU A 31 -9.87 9.69 5.15
C GLU A 31 -10.69 9.54 3.86
N ASN A 32 -10.70 10.58 3.03
CA ASN A 32 -11.35 10.54 1.74
C ASN A 32 -10.38 9.93 0.72
N ILE A 33 -10.62 8.66 0.36
CA ILE A 33 -9.76 7.91 -0.56
C ILE A 33 -10.36 7.94 -1.97
N ILE A 34 -9.54 8.31 -2.94
CA ILE A 34 -9.88 8.38 -4.35
C ILE A 34 -8.81 7.59 -5.10
N PHE A 35 -9.23 6.71 -6.01
CA PHE A 35 -8.30 6.01 -6.91
C PHE A 35 -8.23 6.78 -8.23
N ALA A 36 -7.01 6.95 -8.76
CA ALA A 36 -6.75 7.44 -10.10
C ALA A 36 -6.23 6.27 -10.95
N THR A 37 -7.05 5.82 -11.91
CA THR A 37 -6.81 4.60 -12.70
C THR A 37 -7.06 4.87 -14.18
N GLN A 38 -6.40 4.15 -15.06
CA GLN A 38 -6.74 4.11 -16.48
C GLN A 38 -7.82 3.05 -16.77
N ASP A 39 -8.61 3.26 -17.82
CA ASP A 39 -9.57 2.27 -18.32
C ASP A 39 -8.91 1.31 -19.33
N LEU A 40 -8.01 0.47 -18.81
CA LEU A 40 -7.25 -0.49 -19.62
C LEU A 40 -8.03 -1.80 -19.80
N VAL A 41 -7.81 -2.48 -20.92
CA VAL A 41 -8.46 -3.78 -21.18
C VAL A 41 -8.08 -4.81 -20.11
N GLY A 42 -9.10 -5.38 -19.45
CA GLY A 42 -8.92 -6.35 -18.38
C GLY A 42 -8.63 -5.73 -17.00
N ASN A 43 -8.87 -4.43 -16.83
CA ASN A 43 -8.79 -3.80 -15.51
C ASN A 43 -9.82 -4.39 -14.53
N ILE A 44 -9.56 -4.19 -13.23
CA ILE A 44 -10.45 -4.55 -12.14
C ILE A 44 -10.99 -3.33 -11.39
N ASN A 45 -11.21 -2.21 -12.09
CA ASN A 45 -11.70 -0.96 -11.50
C ASN A 45 -13.06 -1.17 -10.79
N HIS A 46 -13.88 -2.12 -11.25
CA HIS A 46 -15.14 -2.51 -10.58
C HIS A 46 -14.93 -2.89 -9.11
N GLN A 47 -13.81 -3.52 -8.73
CA GLN A 47 -13.55 -3.93 -7.35
C GLN A 47 -13.29 -2.74 -6.43
N ILE A 48 -12.77 -1.62 -6.97
CA ILE A 48 -12.59 -0.38 -6.21
C ILE A 48 -13.96 0.22 -5.87
N ILE A 49 -14.89 0.21 -6.84
CA ILE A 49 -16.27 0.67 -6.66
C ILE A 49 -17.02 -0.22 -5.66
N GLU A 50 -16.92 -1.55 -5.80
CA GLU A 50 -17.52 -2.52 -4.87
C GLU A 50 -16.99 -2.38 -3.45
N ALA A 51 -15.72 -1.99 -3.30
CA ALA A 51 -15.12 -1.67 -2.00
C ALA A 51 -15.56 -0.31 -1.42
N GLY A 52 -16.33 0.48 -2.18
CA GLY A 52 -16.91 1.76 -1.75
C GLY A 52 -16.01 2.98 -1.96
N TYR A 53 -14.95 2.87 -2.78
CA TYR A 53 -14.05 3.99 -3.06
C TYR A 53 -14.42 4.71 -4.36
N LYS A 54 -14.08 6.00 -4.43
CA LYS A 54 -14.25 6.82 -5.64
C LYS A 54 -13.14 6.51 -6.64
N ILE A 55 -13.46 6.65 -7.94
CA ILE A 55 -12.49 6.53 -9.03
C ILE A 55 -12.53 7.81 -9.88
N GLU A 56 -11.34 8.28 -10.25
CA GLU A 56 -11.11 9.25 -11.31
C GLU A 56 -10.36 8.52 -12.44
N LEU A 57 -10.93 8.55 -13.64
CA LEU A 57 -10.32 7.92 -14.79
C LEU A 57 -9.31 8.86 -15.44
N LEU A 58 -8.08 8.39 -15.60
CA LEU A 58 -7.02 9.07 -16.35
C LEU A 58 -7.00 8.58 -17.79
N LYS A 59 -6.65 9.48 -18.71
CA LYS A 59 -6.47 9.14 -20.13
C LYS A 59 -5.09 8.56 -20.41
N SER A 60 -4.09 8.98 -19.65
CA SER A 60 -2.71 8.57 -19.82
C SER A 60 -1.93 8.63 -18.51
N ASN A 61 -0.62 8.38 -18.58
CA ASN A 61 0.34 8.62 -17.51
C ASN A 61 0.98 10.02 -17.60
N ASP A 62 0.33 10.97 -18.28
CA ASP A 62 0.90 12.30 -18.45
C ASP A 62 0.94 13.06 -17.14
N PHE A 63 2.08 13.73 -16.91
CA PHE A 63 2.30 14.50 -15.69
C PHE A 63 1.23 15.57 -15.46
N GLU A 64 0.91 16.35 -16.50
CA GLU A 64 -0.02 17.47 -16.35
C GLU A 64 -1.42 16.99 -15.98
N GLU A 65 -1.88 15.85 -16.53
CA GLU A 65 -3.19 15.28 -16.19
C GLU A 65 -3.26 14.90 -14.70
N LEU A 66 -2.23 14.22 -14.18
CA LEU A 66 -2.18 13.82 -12.78
C LEU A 66 -2.00 15.04 -11.85
N ASN A 67 -1.18 16.01 -12.23
CA ASN A 67 -0.93 17.24 -11.47
C ASN A 67 -2.21 18.09 -11.36
N ASP A 68 -2.96 18.23 -12.46
CA ASP A 68 -4.24 18.94 -12.48
C ASP A 68 -5.30 18.24 -11.63
N LEU A 69 -5.33 16.90 -11.67
CA LEU A 69 -6.21 16.11 -10.81
C LEU A 69 -5.91 16.35 -9.32
N ILE A 70 -4.62 16.31 -8.95
CA ILE A 70 -4.14 16.57 -7.57
C ILE A 70 -4.61 17.95 -7.08
N LYS A 71 -4.45 18.98 -7.90
CA LYS A 71 -4.85 20.36 -7.58
C LYS A 71 -6.37 20.49 -7.50
N ARG A 72 -7.10 19.98 -8.50
CA ARG A 72 -8.56 20.04 -8.58
C ARG A 72 -9.24 19.40 -7.38
N LEU A 73 -8.70 18.29 -6.87
CA LEU A 73 -9.26 17.55 -5.75
C LEU A 73 -8.68 17.96 -4.39
N ASN A 74 -7.75 18.92 -4.35
CA ASN A 74 -7.01 19.32 -3.15
C ASN A 74 -6.45 18.09 -2.41
N ILE A 75 -5.65 17.29 -3.11
CA ILE A 75 -5.05 16.06 -2.57
C ILE A 75 -3.96 16.42 -1.57
N ASP A 76 -4.05 15.85 -0.36
CA ASP A 76 -3.06 16.02 0.71
C ASP A 76 -1.92 15.00 0.59
N MET A 77 -2.26 13.78 0.14
CA MET A 77 -1.32 12.68 -0.01
C MET A 77 -1.60 11.90 -1.29
N ILE A 78 -0.57 11.58 -2.06
CA ILE A 78 -0.64 10.61 -3.15
C ILE A 78 0.11 9.33 -2.76
N ILE A 79 -0.55 8.19 -2.96
CA ILE A 79 0.04 6.86 -2.88
C ILE A 79 0.26 6.38 -4.32
N ILE A 80 1.49 6.09 -4.69
CA ILE A 80 1.89 5.70 -6.04
C ILE A 80 2.25 4.22 -6.04
N ASP A 81 1.51 3.43 -6.81
CA ASP A 81 1.76 2.02 -7.06
C ASP A 81 1.69 1.74 -8.56
N ASN A 82 2.58 2.39 -9.31
CA ASN A 82 2.65 2.32 -10.76
C ASN A 82 4.11 2.43 -11.23
N TYR A 83 4.56 1.44 -12.01
CA TYR A 83 5.94 1.36 -12.50
C TYR A 83 6.31 2.45 -13.51
N ASP A 84 5.34 3.11 -14.14
CA ASP A 84 5.59 4.16 -15.13
C ASP A 84 5.90 5.52 -14.50
N ILE A 85 5.76 5.66 -13.17
CA ILE A 85 6.01 6.90 -12.44
C ILE A 85 7.37 6.80 -11.76
N ASP A 86 8.34 7.56 -12.29
CA ASP A 86 9.74 7.51 -11.86
C ASP A 86 10.11 8.61 -10.85
N TYR A 87 11.36 8.56 -10.38
CA TYR A 87 11.96 9.57 -9.51
C TYR A 87 11.76 11.01 -10.00
N ASN A 88 11.89 11.26 -11.31
CA ASN A 88 11.82 12.63 -11.85
C ASN A 88 10.38 13.14 -11.84
N PHE A 89 9.44 12.25 -12.16
CA PHE A 89 8.01 12.52 -12.08
C PHE A 89 7.61 12.87 -10.64
N GLU A 90 7.98 12.03 -9.68
CA GLU A 90 7.70 12.24 -8.25
C GLU A 90 8.31 13.55 -7.74
N LYS A 91 9.55 13.85 -8.15
CA LYS A 91 10.23 15.10 -7.81
C LYS A 91 9.48 16.31 -8.36
N LYS A 92 9.08 16.27 -9.64
CA LYS A 92 8.30 17.35 -10.26
C LYS A 92 6.95 17.53 -9.56
N LEU A 93 6.28 16.44 -9.16
CA LEU A 93 5.02 16.51 -8.40
C LEU A 93 5.20 17.24 -7.06
N LYS A 94 6.29 16.95 -6.34
CA LYS A 94 6.59 17.60 -5.06
C LYS A 94 6.97 19.08 -5.22
N GLU A 95 7.70 19.41 -6.27
CA GLU A 95 8.09 20.80 -6.59
C GLU A 95 6.87 21.66 -6.94
N ASP A 96 5.94 21.12 -7.72
CA ASP A 96 4.69 21.80 -8.09
C ASP A 96 3.67 21.86 -6.94
N ASN A 97 3.77 20.92 -5.99
CA ASN A 97 2.82 20.77 -4.88
C ASN A 97 3.59 20.59 -3.56
N SER A 98 4.12 21.68 -3.02
CA SER A 98 5.02 21.65 -1.86
C SER A 98 4.43 20.99 -0.60
N SER A 99 3.11 21.07 -0.40
CA SER A 99 2.39 20.44 0.71
C SER A 99 2.00 18.98 0.47
N LEU A 100 2.08 18.50 -0.78
CA LEU A 100 1.67 17.14 -1.14
C LEU A 100 2.60 16.12 -0.51
N LYS A 101 2.05 15.17 0.24
CA LYS A 101 2.81 14.02 0.76
C LYS A 101 2.85 12.90 -0.28
N ILE A 102 4.03 12.42 -0.62
CA ILE A 102 4.24 11.36 -1.61
C ILE A 102 4.59 10.06 -0.89
N PHE A 103 3.78 9.03 -1.11
CA PHE A 103 3.98 7.69 -0.58
C PHE A 103 4.11 6.72 -1.76
N VAL A 104 5.26 6.04 -1.92
CA VAL A 104 5.50 5.12 -3.03
C VAL A 104 5.55 3.67 -2.56
N LEU A 105 4.96 2.76 -3.35
CA LEU A 105 5.16 1.32 -3.24
C LEU A 105 6.25 0.91 -4.23
N ASP A 106 7.26 0.18 -3.74
CA ASP A 106 8.32 -0.36 -4.57
C ASP A 106 8.64 -1.79 -4.16
N ASP A 107 8.89 -2.66 -5.15
CA ASP A 107 9.30 -4.04 -4.96
C ASP A 107 10.60 -4.41 -5.68
N THR A 108 11.21 -3.48 -6.42
CA THR A 108 12.41 -3.70 -7.25
C THR A 108 13.66 -2.95 -6.76
N TYR A 109 13.55 -2.16 -5.69
CA TYR A 109 14.61 -1.30 -5.15
C TYR A 109 15.00 -0.18 -6.10
N GLU A 110 14.05 0.49 -6.73
CA GLU A 110 14.34 1.62 -7.60
C GLU A 110 14.59 2.93 -6.83
N LYS A 111 14.98 3.97 -7.57
CA LYS A 111 15.12 5.33 -7.01
C LYS A 111 13.78 6.01 -6.98
N HIS A 112 13.47 6.67 -5.86
CA HIS A 112 12.23 7.41 -5.66
C HIS A 112 12.46 8.72 -4.93
N PHE A 113 11.67 9.74 -5.24
CA PHE A 113 11.61 11.01 -4.54
C PHE A 113 10.30 11.12 -3.76
N CYS A 114 10.27 10.50 -2.57
CA CYS A 114 9.06 10.38 -1.77
C CYS A 114 9.29 10.62 -0.28
N ASP A 115 8.21 10.96 0.43
CA ASP A 115 8.21 11.12 1.89
C ASP A 115 8.12 9.78 2.63
N ILE A 116 7.47 8.79 2.03
CA ILE A 116 7.36 7.42 2.54
C ILE A 116 7.60 6.45 1.39
N LEU A 117 8.40 5.41 1.63
CA LEU A 117 8.53 4.27 0.72
C LEU A 117 8.12 2.99 1.45
N LEU A 118 7.24 2.20 0.84
CA LEU A 118 6.83 0.87 1.30
C LEU A 118 7.34 -0.20 0.35
N ASN A 119 8.21 -1.07 0.86
CA ASN A 119 8.48 -2.35 0.24
C ASN A 119 7.86 -3.46 1.08
N HIS A 120 6.72 -3.96 0.63
CA HIS A 120 5.92 -4.93 1.38
C HIS A 120 6.51 -6.35 1.36
N ASN A 121 7.55 -6.60 0.55
CA ASN A 121 8.19 -7.91 0.46
C ASN A 121 8.75 -8.33 1.82
N ILE A 122 8.49 -9.57 2.23
CA ILE A 122 8.86 -10.10 3.56
C ILE A 122 10.37 -9.99 3.82
N TYR A 123 11.17 -10.13 2.76
CA TYR A 123 12.63 -10.10 2.77
C TYR A 123 13.22 -8.72 2.43
N ALA A 124 12.39 -7.67 2.36
CA ALA A 124 12.87 -6.35 1.97
C ALA A 124 13.87 -5.79 2.99
N ASP A 125 15.00 -5.28 2.48
CA ASP A 125 16.09 -4.72 3.29
C ASP A 125 16.22 -3.22 3.03
N GLU A 126 15.94 -2.41 4.06
CA GLU A 126 16.05 -0.95 4.04
C GLU A 126 17.44 -0.48 3.56
N LYS A 127 18.50 -1.24 3.83
CA LYS A 127 19.88 -0.88 3.44
C LYS A 127 20.06 -0.78 1.93
N LYS A 128 19.26 -1.51 1.14
CA LYS A 128 19.33 -1.47 -0.33
C LYS A 128 18.78 -0.17 -0.92
N TYR A 129 18.03 0.61 -0.15
CA TYR A 129 17.57 1.95 -0.51
C TYR A 129 18.57 3.05 -0.17
N LYS A 130 19.76 2.70 0.35
CA LYS A 130 20.82 3.68 0.61
C LYS A 130 21.12 4.49 -0.67
N ASN A 131 20.99 5.81 -0.57
CA ASN A 131 21.15 6.76 -1.67
C ASN A 131 20.16 6.59 -2.84
N LYS A 132 19.05 5.86 -2.66
CA LYS A 132 17.97 5.73 -3.64
C LYS A 132 16.73 6.57 -3.30
N VAL A 133 16.65 7.04 -2.06
CA VAL A 133 15.57 7.90 -1.57
C VAL A 133 16.13 9.15 -0.87
N PRO A 134 15.35 10.24 -0.73
CA PRO A 134 15.73 11.41 0.05
C PRO A 134 16.03 11.05 1.51
N LYS A 135 16.89 11.84 2.16
CA LYS A 135 17.26 11.63 3.58
C LYS A 135 16.07 11.72 4.55
N HIS A 136 15.01 12.44 4.16
CA HIS A 136 13.80 12.60 4.96
C HIS A 136 12.79 11.46 4.73
N CYS A 137 13.03 10.56 3.77
CA CYS A 137 12.11 9.49 3.42
C CYS A 137 12.00 8.47 4.56
N GLU A 138 10.76 8.20 4.98
CA GLU A 138 10.46 7.11 5.91
C GLU A 138 10.45 5.77 5.16
N LEU A 139 11.42 4.91 5.45
CA LEU A 139 11.48 3.56 4.88
C LEU A 139 10.62 2.58 5.69
N ARG A 140 9.74 1.85 4.99
CA ARG A 140 8.88 0.80 5.54
C ARG A 140 9.13 -0.51 4.79
N CYS A 141 10.12 -1.28 5.21
CA CYS A 141 10.49 -2.54 4.55
C CYS A 141 10.26 -3.78 5.42
N GLY A 142 9.94 -4.89 4.75
CA GLY A 142 10.01 -6.22 5.35
C GLY A 142 8.69 -6.69 5.96
N ALA A 143 8.75 -7.85 6.62
CA ALA A 143 7.60 -8.56 7.18
C ALA A 143 6.68 -7.73 8.10
N LYS A 144 7.20 -6.65 8.70
CA LYS A 144 6.44 -5.75 9.57
C LYS A 144 5.38 -4.96 8.78
N TYR A 145 5.65 -4.65 7.52
CA TYR A 145 4.81 -3.80 6.68
C TYR A 145 4.12 -4.57 5.55
N THR A 146 4.19 -5.91 5.55
CA THR A 146 3.50 -6.73 4.56
C THR A 146 1.99 -6.51 4.59
N LEU A 147 1.43 -6.19 3.43
CA LEU A 147 0.00 -6.02 3.22
C LEU A 147 -0.68 -7.39 3.15
N LEU A 148 -1.31 -7.78 4.26
CA LEU A 148 -2.04 -9.04 4.36
C LEU A 148 -3.55 -8.79 4.31
N ARG A 149 -4.25 -9.55 3.48
CA ARG A 149 -5.72 -9.53 3.44
C ARG A 149 -6.31 -10.02 4.77
N ASP A 150 -7.53 -9.58 5.05
CA ASP A 150 -8.22 -9.84 6.31
C ASP A 150 -8.37 -11.34 6.60
N GLU A 151 -8.52 -12.18 5.57
CA GLU A 151 -8.64 -13.64 5.70
C GLU A 151 -7.37 -14.24 6.31
N PHE A 152 -6.19 -13.79 5.87
CA PHE A 152 -4.90 -14.25 6.42
C PHE A 152 -4.70 -13.76 7.86
N LEU A 153 -5.11 -12.52 8.16
CA LEU A 153 -5.06 -11.99 9.52
C LEU A 153 -6.00 -12.75 10.46
N LYS A 154 -7.22 -13.07 10.01
CA LYS A 154 -8.21 -13.90 10.74
C LYS A 154 -7.66 -15.31 10.98
N ALA A 155 -7.09 -15.96 9.95
CA ALA A 155 -6.48 -17.28 10.06
C ALA A 155 -5.30 -17.30 11.04
N LYS A 156 -4.43 -16.28 11.03
CA LYS A 156 -3.31 -16.14 11.97
C LYS A 156 -3.80 -16.00 13.42
N LYS A 157 -4.86 -15.23 13.65
CA LYS A 157 -5.49 -15.08 14.98
C LYS A 157 -6.12 -16.40 15.45
N ALA A 158 -6.81 -17.13 14.57
CA ALA A 158 -7.39 -18.44 14.89
C ALA A 158 -6.30 -19.45 15.31
N LYS A 159 -5.21 -19.58 14.55
CA LYS A 159 -4.08 -20.46 14.90
C LYS A 159 -3.44 -20.10 16.25
N LYS A 160 -3.26 -18.80 16.56
CA LYS A 160 -2.74 -18.36 17.86
C LYS A 160 -3.66 -18.75 19.02
N ARG A 161 -4.99 -18.61 18.85
CA ARG A 161 -5.98 -19.02 19.86
C ARG A 161 -5.90 -20.52 20.15
N VAL A 162 -5.81 -21.36 19.12
CA VAL A 162 -5.67 -22.81 19.26
C VAL A 162 -4.38 -23.17 20.03
N LYS A 163 -3.23 -22.60 19.65
CA LYS A 163 -1.96 -22.82 20.37
C LYS A 163 -2.01 -22.42 21.84
N LYS A 164 -2.64 -21.28 22.16
CA LYS A 164 -2.81 -20.83 23.55
C LYS A 164 -3.67 -21.80 24.35
N LYS A 165 -4.75 -22.31 23.76
CA LYS A 165 -5.68 -23.27 24.38
C LYS A 165 -5.00 -24.61 24.66
N ILE A 166 -4.23 -25.14 23.70
CA ILE A 166 -3.43 -26.37 23.89
C ILE A 166 -2.41 -26.18 25.01
N LYS A 167 -1.68 -25.06 25.03
CA LYS A 167 -0.72 -24.76 26.10
C LYS A 167 -1.40 -24.70 27.46
N GLN A 168 -2.58 -24.07 27.56
CA GLN A 168 -3.35 -24.02 28.79
C GLN A 168 -3.76 -25.41 29.29
N TYR A 169 -4.30 -26.26 28.41
CA TYR A 169 -4.66 -27.63 28.79
C TYR A 169 -3.44 -28.45 29.22
N PHE A 170 -2.30 -28.30 28.53
CA PHE A 170 -1.06 -28.95 28.93
C PHE A 170 -0.64 -28.56 30.36
N TRP A 171 -0.67 -27.27 30.71
CA TRP A 171 -0.33 -26.83 32.07
C TRP A 171 -1.35 -27.30 33.12
N GLN A 172 -2.64 -27.31 32.80
CA GLN A 172 -3.67 -27.87 33.70
C GLN A 172 -3.44 -29.36 33.97
N TRP A 173 -3.04 -30.13 32.95
CA TRP A 173 -2.69 -31.54 33.11
C TRP A 173 -1.43 -31.75 33.94
N VAL A 174 -0.38 -30.94 33.73
CA VAL A 174 0.85 -30.98 34.53
C VAL A 174 0.58 -30.66 36.00
N GLU A 175 -0.23 -29.63 36.29
CA GLU A 175 -0.65 -29.31 37.67
C GLU A 175 -1.45 -30.44 38.33
N LEU A 176 -2.26 -31.17 37.56
CA LEU A 176 -3.02 -32.32 38.08
C LEU A 176 -2.09 -33.48 38.48
N ILE A 177 -1.04 -33.74 37.68
CA ILE A 177 -0.08 -34.81 37.92
C ILE A 177 0.82 -34.51 39.12
N ILE A 178 1.24 -33.25 39.31
CA ILE A 178 2.11 -32.85 40.44
C ILE A 178 1.37 -32.87 41.79
N LYS A 179 0.03 -32.87 41.80
CA LYS A 179 -0.80 -32.93 43.00
C LYS A 179 -1.15 -34.36 43.46
N ILE A 180 -0.66 -35.38 42.76
CA ILE A 180 -0.76 -36.81 43.11
C ILE A 180 0.59 -37.26 43.67
#